data_AF-A0A6L9GA66-F1
#
_entry.id   AF-A0A6L9GA66-F1
#
_cell.length_a   1.000
_cell.length_b   1.000
_cell.length_c   1.000
_cell.angle_alpha   90.00
_cell.angle_beta   90.00
_cell.angle_gamma   90.00
#
_symmetry.space_group_name_H-M   'P 1'
#
loop_
_entity.id
_entity.type
_entity.pdbx_description
1 polymer ?
#
loop_
_entity_poly.entity_id
_entity_poly.type
_entity_poly.pdbx_seq_one_letter_code
_entity_poly.pdbx_strand_id
1 'polypeptide(L)'
;DFEDGAIGSQTKTLDMRNGSFARELCDCRTFCRRTDVEAMRENGLALGGTLENAVVVQGDEVLTPGGFRHADEAVRHKMLDALGDLYLAGGPIFGHFTGDKSGHAMTNTLLRKL
;
A
#
# COMPACT_ATOMS: atom_id res chain seq x y z
N ASP A 1 3.85 6.85 -7.87
CA ASP A 1 3.75 6.76 -9.34
C ASP A 1 4.17 5.39 -9.78
N PHE A 2 3.28 4.74 -10.52
CA PHE A 2 3.49 3.46 -11.16
C PHE A 2 3.32 3.64 -12.67
N GLU A 3 4.10 2.91 -13.47
CA GLU A 3 4.00 2.95 -14.93
C GLU A 3 2.73 2.25 -15.43
N ASP A 4 2.28 1.22 -14.71
CA ASP A 4 1.02 0.51 -14.97
C ASP A 4 -0.17 1.47 -14.82
N GLY A 5 -0.86 1.75 -15.92
CA GLY A 5 -1.98 2.70 -15.94
C GLY A 5 -3.16 2.28 -15.06
N ALA A 6 -3.27 0.99 -14.71
CA ALA A 6 -4.22 0.50 -13.71
C ALA A 6 -4.03 1.15 -12.33
N ILE A 7 -2.82 1.60 -12.00
CA ILE A 7 -2.49 2.31 -10.75
C ILE A 7 -2.16 3.78 -11.06
N GLY A 8 -1.21 4.02 -11.97
CA GLY A 8 -0.78 5.34 -12.39
C GLY A 8 -0.19 6.21 -11.27
N SER A 9 -0.53 7.51 -11.31
CA SER A 9 -0.22 8.46 -10.26
C SER A 9 -1.46 8.72 -9.42
N GLN A 10 -1.34 8.56 -8.10
CA GLN A 10 -2.43 8.69 -7.15
C GLN A 10 -1.98 9.54 -5.97
N THR A 11 -2.89 10.40 -5.49
CA THR A 11 -2.69 11.19 -4.28
C THR A 11 -3.92 11.07 -3.41
N LYS A 12 -3.71 10.92 -2.09
CA LYS A 12 -4.80 10.85 -1.13
C LYS A 12 -4.42 11.56 0.16
N THR A 13 -5.40 12.24 0.74
CA THR A 13 -5.32 12.81 2.09
C THR A 13 -6.52 12.31 2.89
N LEU A 14 -6.27 11.83 4.09
CA LEU A 14 -7.31 11.38 5.02
C LEU A 14 -7.10 11.99 6.39
N ASP A 15 -8.20 12.32 7.04
CA ASP A 15 -8.24 12.61 8.48
C ASP A 15 -8.48 11.30 9.23
N MET A 16 -7.52 10.89 10.06
CA MET A 16 -7.52 9.59 10.74
C MET A 16 -8.41 9.52 11.98
N ARG A 17 -9.20 10.57 12.28
CA ARG A 17 -10.13 10.59 13.42
C ARG A 17 -11.39 9.76 13.16
N ASN A 18 -12.12 9.44 14.25
CA ASN A 18 -13.51 8.95 14.20
C ASN A 18 -13.74 7.73 13.28
N GLY A 19 -12.87 6.73 13.35
CA GLY A 19 -13.06 5.45 12.64
C GLY A 19 -12.70 5.47 11.16
N SER A 20 -12.00 6.49 10.66
CA SER A 20 -11.54 6.53 9.26
C SER A 20 -10.73 5.30 8.87
N PHE A 21 -9.87 4.78 9.77
CA PHE A 21 -9.14 3.53 9.52
C PHE A 21 -10.07 2.38 9.08
N ALA A 22 -11.15 2.14 9.83
CA ALA A 22 -12.06 1.02 9.60
C ALA A 22 -12.93 1.19 8.35
N ARG A 23 -13.15 2.43 7.89
CA ARG A 23 -13.97 2.70 6.69
C ARG A 23 -13.13 2.83 5.43
N GLU A 24 -11.90 3.35 5.55
CA GLU A 24 -11.14 3.87 4.43
C GLU A 24 -9.89 3.04 4.10
N LEU A 25 -9.33 2.30 5.07
CA LEU A 25 -8.01 1.65 4.92
C LEU A 25 -7.99 0.15 5.23
N CYS A 26 -8.77 -0.31 6.21
CA CYS A 26 -8.56 -1.64 6.80
C CYS A 26 -8.74 -2.81 5.81
N ASP A 27 -9.49 -2.62 4.73
CA ASP A 27 -9.77 -3.62 3.71
C ASP A 27 -8.93 -3.42 2.43
N CYS A 28 -8.01 -2.45 2.39
CA CYS A 28 -7.16 -2.20 1.25
C CYS A 28 -6.02 -3.22 1.18
N ARG A 29 -6.11 -4.14 0.22
CA ARG A 29 -5.17 -5.26 0.05
C ARG A 29 -3.83 -4.78 -0.45
N THR A 30 -2.80 -5.58 -0.16
CA THR A 30 -1.51 -5.40 -0.82
C THR A 30 -1.62 -5.59 -2.32
N PHE A 31 -0.73 -4.94 -3.06
CA PHE A 31 -0.76 -4.96 -4.52
C PHE A 31 0.64 -5.16 -5.10
N CYS A 32 0.69 -5.80 -6.27
CA CYS A 32 1.93 -6.09 -6.97
C CYS A 32 1.74 -5.96 -8.49
N ARG A 33 2.79 -5.58 -9.20
CA ARG A 33 2.84 -5.74 -10.65
C ARG A 33 3.13 -7.20 -10.99
N ARG A 34 2.55 -7.71 -12.07
CA ARG A 34 2.75 -9.10 -12.51
C ARG A 34 4.24 -9.42 -12.70
N THR A 35 5.00 -8.49 -13.27
CA THR A 35 6.44 -8.58 -13.49
C THR A 35 7.22 -8.67 -12.17
N ASP A 36 6.84 -7.89 -11.15
CA ASP A 36 7.46 -7.97 -9.82
C ASP A 36 7.18 -9.32 -9.17
N VAL A 37 5.97 -9.88 -9.34
CA VAL A 37 5.62 -11.20 -8.80
C VAL A 37 6.47 -12.32 -9.43
N GLU A 38 6.72 -12.25 -10.74
CA GLU A 38 7.59 -13.21 -11.43
C GLU A 38 9.01 -13.15 -10.91
N ALA A 39 9.58 -11.93 -10.87
CA ALA A 39 10.92 -11.71 -10.34
C ALA A 39 11.04 -12.15 -8.88
N MET A 40 10.05 -11.85 -8.03
CA MET A 40 10.05 -12.30 -6.63
C MET A 40 10.05 -13.83 -6.54
N ARG A 41 9.21 -14.52 -7.33
CA ARG A 41 9.13 -15.99 -7.31
C ARG A 41 10.41 -16.66 -7.80
N GLU A 42 11.04 -16.12 -8.84
CA GLU A 42 12.36 -16.59 -9.32
C GLU A 42 13.43 -16.47 -8.23
N ASN A 43 13.30 -15.49 -7.34
CA ASN A 43 14.19 -15.27 -6.19
C ASN A 43 13.69 -15.97 -4.90
N GLY A 44 12.70 -16.85 -4.97
CA GLY A 44 12.19 -17.59 -3.81
C GLY A 44 11.34 -16.76 -2.83
N LEU A 45 10.87 -15.59 -3.26
CA LEU A 45 10.00 -14.68 -2.50
C LEU A 45 8.53 -14.81 -2.98
N ALA A 46 7.60 -14.28 -2.19
CA ALA A 46 6.16 -14.25 -2.50
C ALA A 46 5.56 -15.62 -2.87
N LEU A 47 6.11 -16.72 -2.34
CA LEU A 47 5.71 -18.09 -2.67
C LEU A 47 4.25 -18.42 -2.28
N GLY A 48 3.72 -17.76 -1.25
CA GLY A 48 2.32 -17.86 -0.82
C GLY A 48 1.37 -16.86 -1.48
N GLY A 49 1.85 -16.02 -2.41
CA GLY A 49 1.04 -15.01 -3.08
C GLY A 49 0.04 -15.64 -4.05
N THR A 50 -1.24 -15.26 -3.91
CA THR A 50 -2.35 -15.67 -4.78
C THR A 50 -3.20 -14.45 -5.13
N LEU A 51 -4.09 -14.57 -6.13
CA LEU A 51 -5.03 -13.50 -6.46
C LEU A 51 -6.09 -13.27 -5.37
N GLU A 52 -6.20 -14.18 -4.39
CA GLU A 52 -7.12 -14.04 -3.25
C GLU A 52 -6.55 -13.13 -2.15
N ASN A 53 -5.22 -13.06 -2.04
CA ASN A 53 -4.54 -12.32 -0.96
C ASN A 53 -3.79 -11.06 -1.43
N ALA A 54 -3.63 -10.86 -2.74
CA ALA A 54 -3.02 -9.67 -3.31
C ALA A 54 -3.77 -9.19 -4.56
N VAL A 55 -3.75 -7.87 -4.78
CA VAL A 55 -4.15 -7.28 -6.05
C VAL A 55 -2.98 -7.35 -7.02
N VAL A 56 -3.15 -8.04 -8.14
CA VAL A 56 -2.12 -8.12 -9.18
C VAL A 56 -2.55 -7.30 -10.39
N VAL A 57 -1.68 -6.42 -10.85
CA VAL A 57 -1.89 -5.57 -12.03
C VAL A 57 -0.91 -5.90 -13.15
N GLN A 58 -1.32 -5.66 -14.38
CA GLN A 58 -0.47 -5.76 -15.55
C GLN A 58 -0.86 -4.68 -16.57
N GLY A 59 -0.06 -3.61 -16.67
CA GLY A 59 -0.36 -2.48 -17.53
C GLY A 59 -1.64 -1.77 -17.08
N ASP A 60 -2.65 -1.76 -17.94
CA ASP A 60 -3.95 -1.12 -17.66
C ASP A 60 -4.98 -2.07 -17.02
N GLU A 61 -4.62 -3.35 -16.85
CA GLU A 61 -5.54 -4.37 -16.36
C GLU A 61 -5.27 -4.76 -14.90
N VAL A 62 -6.35 -4.97 -14.15
CA VAL A 62 -6.32 -5.61 -12.83
C VAL A 62 -6.66 -7.08 -13.01
N LEU A 63 -5.67 -7.96 -12.78
CA LEU A 63 -5.81 -9.41 -12.98
C LEU A 63 -6.58 -10.08 -11.84
N THR A 64 -6.62 -9.46 -10.66
CA THR A 64 -7.33 -9.99 -9.50
C THR A 64 -8.84 -9.98 -9.75
N PRO A 65 -9.53 -11.13 -9.61
CA PRO A 65 -10.98 -11.20 -9.78
C PRO A 65 -11.72 -10.24 -8.86
N GLY A 66 -12.71 -9.53 -9.39
CA GLY A 66 -13.44 -8.47 -8.68
C GLY A 66 -12.72 -7.12 -8.66
N GLY A 67 -11.52 -7.01 -9.22
CA GLY A 67 -10.80 -5.75 -9.36
C GLY A 67 -10.39 -5.15 -8.01
N PHE A 68 -10.29 -3.82 -7.97
CA PHE A 68 -10.06 -3.08 -6.73
C PHE A 68 -11.33 -2.96 -5.89
N ARG A 69 -11.18 -2.97 -4.55
CA ARG A 69 -12.25 -2.66 -3.58
C ARG A 69 -12.56 -1.16 -3.56
N HIS A 70 -11.54 -0.34 -3.79
CA HIS A 70 -11.61 1.11 -3.91
C HIS A 70 -10.90 1.54 -5.19
N ALA A 71 -11.40 2.54 -5.91
CA ALA A 71 -10.73 3.02 -7.14
C ALA A 71 -9.27 3.44 -6.90
N ASP A 72 -8.94 3.86 -5.67
CA ASP A 72 -7.64 4.29 -5.18
C ASP A 72 -7.04 3.29 -4.13
N GLU A 73 -7.38 1.99 -4.22
CA GLU A 73 -6.94 0.95 -3.25
C GLU A 73 -5.40 0.91 -3.09
N ALA A 74 -4.62 1.15 -4.16
CA ALA A 74 -3.16 1.12 -4.11
C ALA A 74 -2.57 2.22 -3.20
N VAL A 75 -2.96 3.48 -3.38
CA VAL A 75 -2.51 4.57 -2.49
C VAL A 75 -3.04 4.40 -1.07
N ARG A 76 -4.27 3.90 -0.89
CA ARG A 76 -4.82 3.59 0.44
C ARG A 76 -4.03 2.49 1.14
N HIS A 77 -3.63 1.43 0.43
CA HIS A 77 -2.75 0.42 0.99
C HIS A 77 -1.39 1.00 1.41
N LYS A 78 -0.83 1.95 0.64
CA LYS A 78 0.39 2.66 1.07
C LYS A 78 0.19 3.52 2.33
N MET A 79 -1.00 4.09 2.51
CA MET A 79 -1.36 4.76 3.78
C MET A 79 -1.51 3.75 4.93
N LEU A 80 -2.06 2.56 4.66
CA LEU A 80 -2.15 1.45 5.62
C LEU A 80 -0.76 0.97 6.05
N ASP A 81 0.16 0.77 5.09
CA ASP A 81 1.57 0.47 5.33
C ASP A 81 2.21 1.52 6.26
N ALA A 82 2.10 2.80 5.89
CA ALA A 82 2.68 3.89 6.65
C ALA A 82 2.09 4.00 8.06
N LEU A 83 0.79 3.78 8.23
CA LEU A 83 0.16 3.75 9.56
C LEU A 83 0.76 2.67 10.44
N GLY A 84 0.95 1.46 9.90
CA GLY A 84 1.59 0.35 10.61
C GLY A 84 3.04 0.66 10.97
N ASP A 85 3.81 1.19 10.02
CA ASP A 85 5.20 1.59 10.24
C ASP A 85 5.31 2.65 11.34
N LEU A 86 4.49 3.71 11.28
CA LEU A 86 4.50 4.81 12.25
C LEU A 86 4.15 4.33 13.67
N TYR A 87 3.35 3.27 13.78
CA TYR A 87 3.01 2.67 15.08
C TYR A 87 4.23 2.05 15.79
N LEU A 88 5.33 1.79 15.07
CA LEU A 88 6.61 1.36 15.65
C LEU A 88 7.26 2.43 16.54
N ALA A 89 6.77 3.66 16.54
CA ALA A 89 7.14 4.68 17.52
C ALA A 89 6.75 4.32 18.97
N GLY A 90 5.92 3.29 19.16
CA GLY A 90 5.50 2.81 20.48
C GLY A 90 4.30 3.54 21.08
N GLY A 91 3.67 4.46 20.33
CA GLY A 91 2.49 5.18 20.75
C GLY A 91 1.83 5.95 19.59
N PRO A 92 0.64 6.53 19.82
CA PRO A 92 -0.04 7.32 18.80
C PRO A 92 0.74 8.60 18.48
N ILE A 93 0.84 8.90 17.18
CA ILE A 93 1.43 10.16 16.71
C ILE A 93 0.31 11.18 16.53
N PHE A 94 0.42 12.30 17.26
CA PHE A 94 -0.43 13.47 17.06
C PHE A 94 0.27 14.43 16.11
N GLY A 95 0.06 14.24 14.81
CA GLY A 95 0.72 15.06 13.80
C GLY A 95 0.15 14.84 12.40
N HIS A 96 0.78 15.51 11.43
CA HIS A 96 0.50 15.33 10.02
C HIS A 96 1.67 14.59 9.37
N PHE A 97 1.40 13.41 8.81
CA PHE A 97 2.37 12.66 8.03
C PHE A 97 2.13 12.88 6.54
N THR A 98 3.20 13.15 5.81
CA THR A 98 3.19 13.26 4.35
C THR A 98 4.25 12.31 3.79
N GLY A 99 3.86 11.46 2.84
CA GLY A 99 4.78 10.58 2.13
C GLY A 99 4.61 10.72 0.63
N ASP A 100 5.70 11.06 -0.08
CA ASP A 100 5.79 11.02 -1.54
C ASP A 100 6.65 9.82 -1.92
N LYS A 101 6.05 8.83 -2.60
CA LYS A 101 6.70 7.56 -2.98
C LYS A 101 7.41 6.87 -1.80
N SER A 102 6.89 7.04 -0.59
CA SER A 102 7.46 6.47 0.62
C SER A 102 7.20 4.96 0.69
N GLY A 103 8.19 4.22 1.14
CA GLY A 103 8.07 2.81 1.54
C GLY A 103 8.62 2.59 2.95
N HIS A 104 8.54 1.36 3.45
CA HIS A 104 8.87 1.02 4.84
C HIS A 104 10.24 1.53 5.33
N ALA A 105 11.28 1.43 4.49
CA ALA A 105 12.61 1.89 4.84
C ALA A 105 12.67 3.42 5.08
N MET A 106 11.94 4.20 4.27
CA MET A 106 11.86 5.65 4.42
C MET A 106 11.07 6.03 5.67
N THR A 107 9.93 5.39 5.91
CA THR A 107 9.12 5.63 7.12
C THR A 107 9.90 5.27 8.40
N ASN A 108 10.63 4.16 8.41
CA ASN A 108 11.49 3.81 9.54
C ASN A 108 12.64 4.81 9.74
N THR A 109 13.26 5.28 8.66
CA THR A 109 14.31 6.30 8.73
C THR A 109 13.78 7.61 9.31
N LEU A 110 12.55 7.99 8.96
CA LEU A 110 11.87 9.14 9.56
C LEU A 110 11.66 8.94 11.06
N LEU A 111 11.12 7.79 11.48
CA LEU A 111 10.87 7.50 12.89
C LEU A 111 12.13 7.56 13.75
N ARG A 112 13.27 7.08 13.25
CA ARG A 112 14.55 7.13 13.99
C ARG A 112 15.08 8.55 14.19
N LYS A 113 14.52 9.55 13.52
CA LYS A 113 14.90 10.97 13.65
C LYS A 113 13.94 11.76 14.55
N LEU A 114 12.82 11.18 14.95
CA LEU A 114 11.88 11.76 15.91
C LEU A 114 12.34 11.47 17.34
#